data_AF-A0A7W2EGJ5-F1
#
_entry.id   AF-A0A7W2EGJ5-F1
#
_cell.length_a   1.000
_cell.length_b   1.000
_cell.length_c   1.000
_cell.angle_alpha   90.00
_cell.angle_beta   90.00
_cell.angle_gamma   90.00
#
_symmetry.space_group_name_H-M   'P 1'
#
loop_
_entity.id
_entity.type
_entity.pdbx_description
1 polymer ?
#
loop_
_entity_poly.entity_id
_entity_poly.type
_entity_poly.pdbx_seq_one_letter_code
_entity_poly.pdbx_strand_id
1 'polypeptide(L)'
;MQTVDPMPLLREEQRLMTSLLDVLKQEQQHLVAAHIDGLTALTPEKSALVARMASLANQRHGALGAAGYAPQEAGMTQWIAARGDSADHALWQTLLEQTREAKELNRINGMLINKHMSHTQGALQALRPRAAASSSFYGPSGHATTSTTSRGFFAG
;
A
#
# COMPACT_ATOMS: atom_id res chain seq x y z
N MET A 1 -14.03 18.39 36.03
CA MET A 1 -13.40 18.05 34.73
C MET A 1 -14.41 17.22 33.96
N GLN A 2 -14.87 17.69 32.80
CA GLN A 2 -15.77 16.89 31.96
C GLN A 2 -14.95 15.72 31.40
N THR A 3 -15.27 14.50 31.83
CA THR A 3 -14.70 13.28 31.26
C THR A 3 -15.20 13.18 29.82
N VAL A 4 -14.31 13.35 28.85
CA VAL A 4 -14.66 13.20 27.44
C VAL A 4 -14.91 11.71 27.19
N ASP A 5 -16.15 11.35 26.85
CA ASP A 5 -16.52 9.98 26.52
C ASP A 5 -15.91 9.59 25.15
N PRO A 6 -15.06 8.56 25.05
CA PRO A 6 -14.50 8.07 23.79
C PRO A 6 -15.51 7.33 22.89
N MET A 7 -16.70 6.94 23.36
CA MET A 7 -17.64 6.13 22.59
C MET A 7 -18.18 6.77 21.30
N PRO A 8 -18.50 8.08 21.26
CA PRO A 8 -18.90 8.74 20.01
C PRO A 8 -17.80 8.66 18.94
N LEU A 9 -16.54 8.83 19.35
CA LEU A 9 -15.37 8.75 18.46
C LEU A 9 -15.21 7.32 17.92
N LEU A 10 -15.37 6.31 18.79
CA LEU A 10 -15.31 4.90 18.39
C LEU A 10 -16.38 4.53 17.35
N ARG A 11 -17.61 5.02 17.52
CA ARG A 11 -18.69 4.79 16.56
C ARG A 11 -18.42 5.44 15.21
N GLU A 12 -17.80 6.62 15.21
CA GLU A 12 -17.41 7.29 13.97
C GLU A 12 -16.25 6.56 13.29
N GLU A 13 -15.24 6.11 14.04
CA GLU A 13 -14.15 5.26 13.52
C GLU A 13 -14.69 4.00 12.85
N GLN A 14 -15.67 3.33 13.46
CA GLN A 14 -16.29 2.12 12.89
C GLN A 14 -16.99 2.39 11.55
N ARG A 15 -17.68 3.53 11.42
CA ARG A 15 -18.32 3.93 10.16
C ARG A 15 -17.27 4.19 9.08
N LEU A 16 -16.22 4.94 9.40
CA LEU A 16 -15.14 5.23 8.46
C LEU A 16 -14.36 3.98 8.06
N MET A 17 -14.13 3.07 9.00
CA MET A 17 -13.47 1.80 8.72
C MET A 17 -14.29 0.96 7.74
N THR A 18 -15.62 0.94 7.90
CA THR A 18 -16.51 0.24 6.96
C THR A 18 -16.40 0.84 5.56
N SER A 19 -16.42 2.17 5.43
CA SER A 19 -16.19 2.84 4.15
C SER A 19 -14.80 2.56 3.57
N LEU A 20 -13.76 2.53 4.41
CA LEU A 20 -12.40 2.21 3.97
C LEU A 20 -12.31 0.77 3.44
N LEU A 21 -12.98 -0.19 4.09
CA LEU A 21 -13.05 -1.57 3.61
C LEU A 21 -13.70 -1.65 2.22
N ASP A 22 -14.79 -0.91 2.01
CA ASP A 22 -15.46 -0.87 0.71
C ASP A 22 -14.53 -0.29 -0.38
N VAL A 23 -13.82 0.80 -0.08
CA VAL A 23 -12.83 1.39 -0.99
C VAL A 23 -11.68 0.42 -1.27
N LEU A 24 -11.17 -0.30 -0.27
CA LEU A 24 -10.12 -1.30 -0.47
C LEU A 24 -10.58 -2.49 -1.32
N LYS A 25 -11.86 -2.89 -1.19
CA LYS A 25 -12.47 -3.94 -2.03
C LYS A 25 -12.64 -3.46 -3.47
N GLN A 26 -13.09 -2.22 -3.69
CA GLN A 26 -13.19 -1.63 -5.03
C GLN A 26 -11.80 -1.47 -5.67
N GLU A 27 -10.80 -1.01 -4.89
CA GLU A 27 -9.41 -0.94 -5.34
C GLU A 27 -8.90 -2.31 -5.79
N GLN A 28 -9.19 -3.37 -5.02
CA GLN A 28 -8.83 -4.74 -5.41
C GLN A 28 -9.48 -5.13 -6.74
N GLN A 29 -10.78 -4.86 -6.93
CA GLN A 29 -11.50 -5.18 -8.16
C GLN A 29 -10.88 -4.46 -9.38
N HIS A 30 -10.57 -3.17 -9.24
CA HIS A 30 -9.90 -2.42 -10.31
C HIS A 30 -8.48 -2.91 -10.58
N LEU A 31 -7.73 -3.33 -9.54
CA LEU A 31 -6.40 -3.94 -9.71
C LEU A 31 -6.49 -5.27 -10.46
N VAL A 32 -7.48 -6.11 -10.14
CA VAL A 32 -7.70 -7.38 -10.85
C VAL A 32 -8.09 -7.12 -12.31
N ALA A 33 -8.94 -6.13 -12.56
CA ALA A 33 -9.39 -5.76 -13.91
C ALA A 33 -8.37 -4.91 -14.71
N ALA A 34 -7.22 -4.54 -14.10
CA ALA A 34 -6.25 -3.59 -14.64
C ALA A 34 -6.88 -2.25 -15.09
N HIS A 35 -7.91 -1.79 -14.38
CA HIS A 35 -8.65 -0.57 -14.72
C HIS A 35 -8.04 0.67 -14.04
N ILE A 36 -7.11 1.34 -14.74
CA ILE A 36 -6.29 2.43 -14.19
C ILE A 36 -7.10 3.69 -13.84
N ASP A 37 -8.11 4.03 -14.63
CA ASP A 37 -8.94 5.23 -14.39
C ASP A 37 -9.70 5.12 -13.06
N GLY A 38 -10.28 3.95 -12.77
CA GLY A 38 -10.94 3.68 -11.49
C GLY A 38 -9.99 3.73 -10.29
N LEU A 39 -8.75 3.26 -10.43
CA LEU A 39 -7.74 3.39 -9.37
C LEU A 39 -7.37 4.84 -9.08
N THR A 40 -7.29 5.66 -10.13
CA THR A 40 -6.97 7.09 -10.02
C THR A 40 -8.10 7.83 -9.29
N ALA A 41 -9.36 7.46 -9.53
CA ALA A 41 -10.52 8.03 -8.84
C ALA A 41 -10.60 7.64 -7.34
N LEU A 42 -10.22 6.41 -6.98
CA LEU A 42 -10.27 5.93 -5.58
C LEU A 42 -9.13 6.44 -4.70
N THR A 43 -7.98 6.79 -5.27
CA THR A 43 -6.80 7.24 -4.53
C THR A 43 -7.06 8.44 -3.60
N PRO A 44 -7.70 9.55 -4.04
CA PRO A 44 -8.01 10.68 -3.16
C PRO A 44 -9.01 10.30 -2.06
N GLU A 45 -10.03 9.50 -2.37
CA GLU A 45 -11.03 9.05 -1.39
C GLU A 45 -10.39 8.22 -0.28
N LYS A 46 -9.59 7.22 -0.65
CA LYS A 46 -8.82 6.40 0.30
C LYS A 46 -7.94 7.25 1.21
N SER A 47 -7.23 8.22 0.62
CA SER A 47 -6.34 9.13 1.36
C SER A 47 -7.11 9.98 2.38
N ALA A 48 -8.27 10.51 2.00
CA ALA A 48 -9.13 11.29 2.89
C ALA A 48 -9.68 10.43 4.05
N LEU A 49 -10.13 9.21 3.77
CA LEU A 49 -10.62 8.28 4.78
C LEU A 49 -9.53 7.92 5.80
N VAL A 50 -8.32 7.58 5.33
CA VAL A 50 -7.18 7.25 6.21
C VAL A 50 -6.80 8.44 7.09
N ALA A 51 -6.73 9.65 6.53
CA ALA A 51 -6.42 10.85 7.29
C ALA A 51 -7.47 11.14 8.38
N ARG A 52 -8.76 10.97 8.04
CA ARG A 52 -9.86 11.17 9.00
C ARG A 52 -9.86 10.12 10.10
N MET A 53 -9.59 8.85 9.77
CA MET A 53 -9.42 7.79 10.76
C MET A 53 -8.26 8.07 11.73
N ALA A 54 -7.11 8.52 11.23
CA ALA A 54 -5.97 8.87 12.08
C ALA A 54 -6.31 10.03 13.04
N SER A 55 -7.06 11.03 12.55
CA SER A 55 -7.54 12.13 13.39
C SER A 55 -8.46 11.64 14.52
N LEU A 56 -9.43 10.78 14.22
CA LEU A 56 -10.34 10.24 15.22
C LEU A 56 -9.62 9.36 16.25
N ALA A 57 -8.67 8.53 15.80
CA ALA A 57 -7.86 7.71 16.70
C ALA A 57 -7.07 8.58 17.70
N ASN A 58 -6.47 9.68 17.22
CA ASN A 58 -5.77 10.64 18.08
C ASN A 58 -6.71 11.31 19.07
N GLN A 59 -7.92 11.71 18.64
CA GLN A 59 -8.93 12.25 19.54
C GLN A 59 -9.36 11.24 20.60
N ARG A 60 -9.55 9.97 20.21
CA ARG A 60 -9.89 8.89 21.15
C ARG A 60 -8.76 8.64 22.15
N HIS A 61 -7.52 8.65 21.70
CA HIS A 61 -6.36 8.54 22.59
C HIS A 61 -6.28 9.72 23.57
N GLY A 62 -6.58 10.95 23.12
CA GLY A 62 -6.71 12.11 23.99
C GLY A 62 -7.82 11.97 25.03
N ALA A 63 -9.00 11.50 24.63
CA ALA A 63 -10.13 11.23 25.52
C ALA A 63 -9.80 10.16 26.57
N LEU A 64 -9.11 9.07 26.16
CA LEU A 64 -8.64 8.03 27.08
C LEU A 64 -7.63 8.57 28.10
N GLY A 65 -6.66 9.37 27.65
CA GLY A 65 -5.69 10.02 28.52
C GLY A 65 -6.38 10.94 29.54
N ALA A 66 -7.37 11.73 29.10
CA ALA A 66 -8.17 12.58 29.98
C ALA A 66 -9.02 11.78 30.99
N ALA A 67 -9.39 10.55 30.64
CA ALA A 67 -10.10 9.62 31.52
C ALA A 67 -9.16 8.81 32.44
N GLY A 68 -7.83 9.02 32.37
CA GLY A 68 -6.84 8.32 33.21
C GLY A 68 -6.40 6.95 32.68
N TYR A 69 -6.74 6.62 31.44
CA TYR A 69 -6.33 5.38 30.78
C TYR A 69 -5.15 5.63 29.83
N ALA A 70 -4.46 4.56 29.45
CA ALA A 70 -3.38 4.68 28.47
C ALA A 70 -3.91 5.22 27.12
N PRO A 71 -3.26 6.20 26.48
CA PRO A 71 -3.70 6.81 25.23
C PRO A 71 -3.39 5.91 24.01
N GLN A 72 -3.90 4.69 24.06
CA GLN A 72 -3.67 3.62 23.09
C GLN A 72 -4.82 2.59 23.16
N GLU A 73 -4.79 1.60 22.28
CA GLU A 73 -5.79 0.54 22.15
C GLU A 73 -5.96 -0.28 23.43
N ALA A 74 -4.87 -0.53 24.16
CA ALA A 74 -4.90 -1.20 25.45
C ALA A 74 -5.72 -0.41 26.49
N GLY A 75 -5.62 0.93 26.46
CA GLY A 75 -6.44 1.79 27.32
C GLY A 75 -7.91 1.78 26.93
N MET A 76 -8.23 1.70 25.64
CA MET A 76 -9.62 1.54 25.19
C MET A 76 -10.24 0.24 25.71
N THR A 77 -9.48 -0.85 25.66
CA THR A 77 -9.93 -2.17 26.13
C THR A 77 -10.21 -2.14 27.63
N GLN A 78 -9.33 -1.52 28.43
CA GLN A 78 -9.51 -1.34 29.86
C GLN A 78 -10.69 -0.41 30.19
N TRP A 79 -10.85 0.68 29.44
CA TRP A 79 -11.94 1.64 29.63
C TRP A 79 -13.31 1.00 29.38
N ILE A 80 -13.46 0.23 28.31
CA ILE A 80 -14.69 -0.51 28.00
C ILE A 80 -14.95 -1.59 29.07
N ALA A 81 -13.92 -2.36 29.43
CA ALA A 81 -14.04 -3.40 30.46
C ALA A 81 -14.52 -2.83 31.81
N ALA A 82 -14.06 -1.63 32.19
CA ALA A 82 -14.48 -0.95 33.40
C ALA A 82 -15.96 -0.51 33.39
N ARG A 83 -16.53 -0.25 32.20
CA ARG A 83 -17.96 0.08 32.05
C ARG A 83 -18.86 -1.13 32.06
N GLY A 84 -18.36 -2.28 31.59
CA GLY A 84 -19.10 -3.54 31.57
C GLY A 84 -20.26 -3.60 30.56
N ASP A 85 -20.36 -2.68 29.61
CA ASP A 85 -21.39 -2.73 28.58
C ASP A 85 -20.98 -3.68 27.45
N SER A 86 -21.78 -4.74 27.27
CA SER A 86 -21.58 -5.75 26.22
C SER A 86 -21.65 -5.18 24.80
N ALA A 87 -22.44 -4.12 24.56
CA ALA A 87 -22.56 -3.49 23.26
C ALA A 87 -21.31 -2.68 22.90
N ASP A 88 -20.75 -1.96 23.87
CA ASP A 88 -19.51 -1.20 23.70
C ASP A 88 -18.32 -2.16 23.43
N HIS A 89 -18.29 -3.28 24.14
CA HIS A 89 -17.30 -4.34 23.89
C HIS A 89 -17.43 -4.94 22.48
N ALA A 90 -18.66 -5.28 22.06
CA ALA A 90 -18.89 -5.79 20.71
C ALA A 90 -18.44 -4.80 19.63
N LEU A 91 -18.77 -3.51 19.77
CA LEU A 91 -18.35 -2.47 18.84
C LEU A 91 -16.83 -2.37 18.71
N TRP A 92 -16.12 -2.42 19.84
CA TRP A 92 -14.66 -2.39 19.84
C TRP A 92 -14.04 -3.61 19.16
N GLN A 93 -14.55 -4.81 19.46
CA GLN A 93 -14.09 -6.03 18.80
C GLN A 93 -14.37 -5.98 17.29
N THR A 94 -15.52 -5.48 16.86
CA THR A 94 -15.83 -5.27 15.45
C THR A 94 -14.81 -4.33 14.79
N LEU A 95 -14.49 -3.20 15.40
CA LEU A 95 -13.49 -2.27 14.84
C LEU A 95 -12.10 -2.93 14.73
N LEU A 96 -11.67 -3.69 15.75
CA LEU A 96 -10.40 -4.42 15.71
C LEU A 96 -10.37 -5.45 14.58
N GLU A 97 -11.46 -6.17 14.36
CA GLU A 97 -11.55 -7.17 13.29
C GLU A 97 -11.55 -6.52 11.91
N GLN A 98 -12.35 -5.45 11.72
CA GLN A 98 -12.34 -4.67 10.49
C GLN A 98 -10.95 -4.07 10.20
N THR A 99 -10.21 -3.66 11.24
CA THR A 99 -8.82 -3.20 11.09
C THR A 99 -7.90 -4.30 10.57
N ARG A 100 -8.08 -5.55 11.01
CA ARG A 100 -7.30 -6.70 10.52
C ARG A 100 -7.64 -6.99 9.06
N GLU A 101 -8.93 -7.02 8.71
CA GLU A 101 -9.39 -7.19 7.33
C GLU A 101 -8.82 -6.11 6.42
N ALA A 102 -8.85 -4.83 6.83
CA ALA A 102 -8.33 -3.72 6.05
C ALA A 102 -6.81 -3.84 5.83
N LYS A 103 -6.06 -4.27 6.84
CA LYS A 103 -4.60 -4.54 6.71
C LYS A 103 -4.33 -5.65 5.71
N GLU A 104 -5.11 -6.73 5.72
CA GLU A 104 -4.92 -7.83 4.79
C GLU A 104 -5.30 -7.43 3.36
N LEU A 105 -6.41 -6.73 3.16
CA LEU A 105 -6.77 -6.19 1.85
C LEU A 105 -5.71 -5.25 1.31
N ASN A 106 -5.17 -4.36 2.15
CA ASN A 106 -4.09 -3.47 1.76
C ASN A 106 -2.82 -4.24 1.33
N ARG A 107 -2.46 -5.30 2.06
CA ARG A 107 -1.34 -6.18 1.72
C ARG A 107 -1.56 -6.86 0.36
N ILE A 108 -2.76 -7.40 0.12
CA ILE A 108 -3.12 -8.03 -1.16
C ILE A 108 -3.07 -7.03 -2.31
N ASN A 109 -3.65 -5.84 -2.13
CA ASN A 109 -3.64 -4.78 -3.14
C ASN A 109 -2.20 -4.34 -3.45
N GLY A 110 -1.34 -4.22 -2.43
CA GLY A 110 0.09 -3.94 -2.62
C GLY A 110 0.83 -5.01 -3.43
N MET A 111 0.53 -6.29 -3.21
CA MET A 111 1.08 -7.39 -4.03
C MET A 111 0.63 -7.30 -5.49
N LEU A 112 -0.64 -6.99 -5.75
CA LEU A 112 -1.17 -6.82 -7.11
C LEU A 112 -0.50 -5.65 -7.85
N ILE A 113 -0.33 -4.50 -7.17
CA ILE A 113 0.39 -3.34 -7.70
C ILE A 113 1.82 -3.73 -8.09
N ASN A 114 2.54 -4.42 -7.20
CA ASN A 114 3.92 -4.87 -7.47
C ASN A 114 4.01 -5.85 -8.64
N LYS A 115 3.00 -6.72 -8.81
CA LYS A 115 2.91 -7.64 -9.95
C LYS A 115 2.74 -6.89 -11.27
N HIS A 116 1.84 -5.92 -11.32
CA HIS A 116 1.62 -5.08 -12.50
C HIS A 116 2.87 -4.26 -12.86
N MET A 117 3.56 -3.71 -11.85
CA MET A 117 4.81 -2.99 -12.04
C MET A 117 5.90 -3.88 -12.63
N SER A 118 6.11 -5.07 -12.06
CA SER A 118 7.10 -6.04 -12.54
C SER A 118 6.81 -6.48 -13.98
N HIS A 119 5.54 -6.73 -14.32
CA HIS A 119 5.13 -7.10 -15.67
C HIS A 119 5.40 -5.97 -16.67
N THR A 120 5.05 -4.72 -16.31
CA THR A 120 5.27 -3.55 -17.17
C THR A 120 6.76 -3.29 -17.39
N GLN A 121 7.58 -3.38 -16.34
CA GLN A 121 9.04 -3.23 -16.45
C GLN A 121 9.67 -4.33 -17.31
N GLY A 122 9.22 -5.59 -17.16
CA GLY A 122 9.66 -6.71 -17.99
C GLY A 122 9.29 -6.52 -19.47
N ALA A 123 8.06 -6.09 -19.76
CA ALA A 123 7.62 -5.78 -21.11
C ALA A 123 8.42 -4.63 -21.73
N LEU A 124 8.66 -3.55 -20.98
CA LEU A 124 9.52 -2.45 -21.43
C LEU A 124 10.96 -2.92 -21.70
N GLN A 125 11.51 -3.79 -20.87
CA GLN A 125 12.85 -4.35 -21.08
C GLN A 125 12.92 -5.28 -22.30
N ALA A 126 11.85 -6.01 -22.60
CA ALA A 126 11.74 -6.83 -23.82
C ALA A 126 11.56 -6.00 -25.09
N LEU A 127 10.85 -4.86 -25.00
CA LEU A 127 10.64 -3.93 -26.11
C LEU A 127 11.81 -2.97 -26.34
N ARG A 128 12.71 -2.81 -25.35
CA ARG A 128 13.94 -2.02 -25.53
C ARG A 128 14.79 -2.65 -26.65
N PRO A 129 15.17 -1.88 -27.68
CA PRO A 129 16.13 -2.35 -28.67
C PRO A 129 17.36 -2.87 -27.93
N ARG A 130 17.86 -4.05 -28.33
CA ARG A 130 19.12 -4.62 -27.83
C ARG A 130 20.29 -3.79 -28.36
N ALA A 131 20.39 -2.53 -27.93
CA ALA A 131 21.53 -1.69 -28.21
C ALA A 131 22.71 -2.20 -27.36
N ALA A 132 23.77 -2.60 -28.06
CA ALA A 132 25.09 -2.98 -27.54
C ALA A 132 25.29 -4.42 -27.02
N ALA A 133 24.87 -5.42 -27.78
CA ALA A 133 25.68 -6.63 -27.91
C ALA A 133 25.99 -6.81 -29.40
N SER A 134 27.20 -6.37 -29.78
CA SER A 134 27.83 -6.51 -31.09
C SER A 134 27.07 -5.93 -32.30
N SER A 135 27.18 -4.61 -32.49
CA SER A 135 27.22 -4.02 -33.82
C SER A 135 28.54 -4.40 -34.52
N SER A 136 28.73 -5.68 -34.79
CA SER A 136 29.66 -6.15 -35.81
C SER A 136 28.83 -6.80 -36.90
N PHE A 137 28.20 -5.98 -37.74
CA PHE A 137 27.68 -6.47 -39.00
C PHE A 137 27.80 -5.41 -40.09
N TYR A 138 28.77 -5.67 -40.97
CA TYR A 138 28.88 -5.31 -42.39
C TYR A 138 28.26 -3.98 -42.85
N GLY A 139 29.13 -3.03 -43.18
CA GLY A 139 28.76 -1.91 -44.06
C GLY A 139 28.50 -2.40 -45.50
N PRO A 140 27.67 -1.70 -46.30
CA PRO A 140 27.36 -2.05 -47.70
C PRO A 140 28.56 -2.09 -48.66
N SER A 141 29.76 -1.76 -48.21
CA SER A 141 31.01 -1.77 -48.98
C SER A 141 31.92 -2.97 -48.72
N GLY A 142 31.47 -4.01 -47.99
CA GLY A 142 32.10 -5.32 -48.00
C GLY A 142 33.56 -5.41 -47.53
N HIS A 143 34.10 -4.39 -46.85
CA HIS A 143 35.47 -4.42 -46.34
C HIS A 143 35.51 -4.58 -44.83
N ALA A 144 35.86 -5.79 -44.39
CA ALA A 144 36.29 -6.07 -43.03
C ALA A 144 37.71 -5.52 -42.84
N THR A 145 37.87 -4.45 -42.06
CA THR A 145 39.19 -4.07 -41.55
C THR A 145 39.52 -4.95 -40.35
N THR A 146 40.05 -6.14 -40.61
CA THR A 146 40.83 -6.85 -39.60
C THR A 146 42.08 -6.01 -39.33
N SER A 147 42.17 -5.39 -38.16
CA SER A 147 43.38 -4.69 -37.73
C SER A 147 44.50 -5.72 -37.51
N THR A 148 45.28 -5.96 -38.55
CA THR A 148 46.52 -6.71 -38.52
C THR A 148 47.50 -6.01 -37.57
N THR A 149 47.74 -6.59 -36.39
CA THR A 149 48.93 -6.24 -35.60
C THR A 149 50.04 -7.23 -35.95
N SER A 150 50.90 -6.81 -36.87
CA SER A 150 52.17 -7.48 -37.16
C SER A 150 53.13 -7.32 -35.97
N ARG A 151 53.59 -8.42 -35.37
CA ARG A 151 54.87 -8.44 -34.66
C ARG A 151 55.70 -9.61 -35.19
N GLY A 152 56.86 -9.22 -35.69
CA GLY A 152 57.72 -10.02 -36.56
C GLY A 152 58.38 -11.21 -35.87
N PHE A 153 58.70 -12.14 -36.76
CA PHE A 153 59.65 -13.24 -36.66
C PHE A 153 61.00 -12.83 -36.05
N PHE A 154 61.63 -13.72 -35.28
CA PHE A 154 63.05 -14.09 -35.41
C PHE A 154 63.27 -15.48 -34.81
N ALA A 155 63.89 -16.35 -35.60
CA ALA A 155 64.37 -17.69 -35.23
C ALA A 155 65.90 -17.66 -35.16
N GLY A 156 66.46 -18.36 -34.17
CA GLY A 156 67.88 -18.62 -33.96
C GLY A 156 68.03 -19.65 -32.85
#